data_AF-A0A9D9DUL0-F1
#
_entry.id   AF-A0A9D9DUL0-F1
#
_cell.length_a   1.000
_cell.length_b   1.000
_cell.length_c   1.000
_cell.angle_alpha   90.00
_cell.angle_beta   90.00
_cell.angle_gamma   90.00
#
_symmetry.space_group_name_H-M   'P 1'
#
loop_
_entity.id
_entity.type
_entity.pdbx_description
1 polymer ?
#
loop_
_entity_poly.entity_id
_entity_poly.type
_entity_poly.pdbx_seq_one_letter_code
_entity_poly.pdbx_strand_id
1 'polypeptide(L)'
;AFDFIFDEGLDLIEKTYSKEKILNEYIENKNNFNKEKTLKNLRKFDKCLKSSNAISIISTGIKSTALGIVGVGMPDIPIFIAEILRVICKTALSYGYRYENDREKIYILSIIAFSISYGEDRVLYSKLCDDIAKCIDNKTDIKVSLKDMEEKVSGILAKRICGVKVVQGIMILGALSSVSNVSIMNDMSYGAFLKYKKRFLNYKLLDKK
;
A
#
# COMPACT_ATOMS: atom_id res chain seq x y z
N ALA A 1 -8.39 5.57 -17.78
CA ALA A 1 -7.86 4.18 -17.86
C ALA A 1 -7.35 3.72 -16.51
N PHE A 2 -6.50 4.50 -15.83
CA PHE A 2 -6.07 4.20 -14.46
C PHE A 2 -7.24 4.13 -13.47
N ASP A 3 -8.16 5.08 -13.50
CA ASP A 3 -9.31 5.15 -12.58
C ASP A 3 -10.18 3.88 -12.67
N PHE A 4 -10.45 3.43 -13.91
CA PHE A 4 -11.13 2.16 -14.16
C PHE A 4 -10.36 0.95 -13.62
N ILE A 5 -9.04 0.88 -13.84
CA ILE A 5 -8.19 -0.20 -13.30
C ILE A 5 -8.11 -0.15 -11.78
N PHE A 6 -8.18 1.05 -11.19
CA PHE A 6 -8.15 1.23 -9.76
C PHE A 6 -9.47 0.77 -9.14
N ASP A 7 -10.61 1.24 -9.63
CA ASP A 7 -11.93 0.88 -9.11
C ASP A 7 -12.27 -0.59 -9.36
N GLU A 8 -12.19 -1.07 -10.60
CA GLU A 8 -12.43 -2.50 -10.90
C GLU A 8 -11.34 -3.39 -10.28
N GLY A 9 -10.12 -2.87 -10.19
CA GLY A 9 -9.01 -3.56 -9.54
C GLY A 9 -9.29 -3.81 -8.06
N LEU A 10 -9.85 -2.83 -7.35
CA LEU A 10 -10.30 -2.98 -5.97
C LEU A 10 -11.34 -4.11 -5.86
N ASP A 11 -12.38 -4.12 -6.68
CA ASP A 11 -13.42 -5.16 -6.64
C ASP A 11 -12.88 -6.57 -6.97
N LEU A 12 -11.90 -6.66 -7.87
CA LEU A 12 -11.26 -7.92 -8.24
C LEU A 12 -10.33 -8.44 -7.13
N ILE A 13 -9.52 -7.57 -6.50
CA ILE A 13 -8.60 -8.00 -5.45
C ILE A 13 -9.33 -8.50 -4.21
N GLU A 14 -10.54 -8.02 -3.94
CA GLU A 14 -11.35 -8.46 -2.80
C GLU A 14 -11.64 -9.96 -2.83
N LYS A 15 -11.76 -10.52 -4.03
CA LYS A 15 -11.99 -11.95 -4.23
C LYS A 15 -10.73 -12.79 -4.03
N THR A 16 -9.55 -12.17 -3.94
CA THR A 16 -8.25 -12.85 -3.83
C THR A 16 -7.82 -13.16 -2.39
N TYR A 17 -8.57 -12.70 -1.38
CA TYR A 17 -8.31 -13.00 0.03
C TYR A 17 -9.58 -12.93 0.88
N SER A 18 -9.60 -13.62 2.01
CA SER A 18 -10.73 -13.56 2.95
C SER A 18 -10.67 -12.29 3.81
N LYS A 19 -11.47 -11.27 3.47
CA LYS A 19 -11.65 -10.06 4.30
C LYS A 19 -12.03 -10.39 5.73
N GLU A 20 -13.00 -11.29 5.90
CA GLU A 20 -13.54 -11.69 7.19
C GLU A 20 -12.45 -12.30 8.09
N LYS A 21 -11.62 -13.19 7.55
CA LYS A 21 -10.51 -13.78 8.29
C LYS A 21 -9.52 -12.71 8.79
N ILE A 22 -9.17 -11.74 7.95
CA ILE A 22 -8.22 -10.67 8.32
C ILE A 22 -8.85 -9.76 9.40
N LEU A 23 -10.13 -9.42 9.26
CA LEU A 23 -10.85 -8.60 10.23
C LEU A 23 -11.04 -9.33 11.57
N ASN A 24 -11.32 -10.63 11.55
CA ASN A 24 -11.44 -11.44 12.76
C ASN A 24 -10.10 -11.51 13.51
N GLU A 25 -8.97 -11.70 12.80
CA GLU A 25 -7.64 -11.64 13.42
C GLU A 25 -7.34 -10.24 14.00
N TYR A 26 -7.76 -9.17 13.31
CA TYR A 26 -7.66 -7.81 13.85
C TYR A 26 -8.45 -7.65 15.16
N ILE A 27 -9.71 -8.10 15.19
CA ILE A 27 -10.59 -8.01 16.37
C ILE A 27 -9.99 -8.79 17.54
N GLU A 28 -9.52 -10.02 17.29
CA GLU A 28 -8.88 -10.85 18.31
C GLU A 28 -7.63 -10.17 18.88
N ASN A 29 -6.76 -9.63 18.01
CA ASN A 29 -5.56 -8.93 18.43
C ASN A 29 -5.88 -7.65 19.21
N LYS A 30 -6.91 -6.88 18.80
CA LYS A 30 -7.39 -5.69 19.52
C LYS A 30 -7.91 -6.04 20.90
N ASN A 31 -8.70 -7.10 21.02
CA ASN A 31 -9.20 -7.58 22.30
C ASN A 31 -8.06 -8.03 23.22
N ASN A 32 -7.08 -8.77 22.69
CA ASN A 32 -5.90 -9.20 23.46
C ASN A 32 -5.05 -8.01 23.93
N PHE A 33 -4.84 -7.00 23.08
CA PHE A 33 -4.14 -5.78 23.47
C PHE A 33 -4.90 -4.98 24.54
N ASN A 34 -6.23 -4.91 24.44
CA ASN A 34 -7.04 -4.22 25.43
C ASN A 34 -7.08 -4.94 26.78
N LYS A 35 -7.03 -6.28 26.79
CA LYS A 35 -6.87 -7.10 28.00
C LYS A 35 -5.50 -6.87 28.65
N GLU A 36 -4.45 -6.82 27.84
CA GLU A 36 -3.07 -6.72 28.32
C GLU A 36 -2.24 -5.85 27.37
N LYS A 37 -2.02 -4.58 27.77
CA LYS A 37 -1.37 -3.53 26.97
C LYS A 37 0.15 -3.69 26.90
N THR A 38 0.63 -4.81 26.38
CA THR A 38 2.07 -5.11 26.24
C THR A 38 2.59 -4.86 24.83
N LEU A 39 3.90 -4.60 24.72
CA LEU A 39 4.61 -4.55 23.43
C LEU A 39 4.47 -5.85 22.64
N LYS A 40 4.38 -7.00 23.33
CA LYS A 40 4.15 -8.31 22.70
C LYS A 40 2.80 -8.35 21.99
N ASN A 41 1.73 -7.89 22.62
CA ASN A 41 0.40 -7.84 22.00
C ASN A 41 0.32 -6.75 20.92
N LEU A 42 1.01 -5.63 21.09
CA LEU A 42 1.13 -4.60 20.05
C LEU A 42 1.82 -5.12 18.77
N ARG A 43 2.87 -5.93 18.91
CA ARG A 43 3.60 -6.50 17.76
C ARG A 43 2.77 -7.49 16.95
N LYS A 44 1.62 -7.97 17.44
CA LYS A 44 0.73 -8.87 16.68
C LYS A 44 0.07 -8.18 15.49
N PHE A 45 -0.18 -6.86 15.56
CA PHE A 45 -0.73 -6.10 14.44
C PHE A 45 0.26 -5.92 13.29
N ASP A 46 1.57 -5.99 13.59
CA ASP A 46 2.62 -5.83 12.59
C ASP A 46 2.87 -7.11 11.76
N LYS A 47 2.10 -8.19 11.99
CA LYS A 47 2.20 -9.44 11.23
C LYS A 47 1.95 -9.26 9.74
N CYS A 48 1.27 -8.20 9.31
CA CYS A 48 0.95 -7.96 7.90
C CYS A 48 2.21 -7.78 7.02
N LEU A 49 3.31 -7.25 7.58
CA LEU A 49 4.63 -7.23 6.91
C LEU A 49 5.25 -8.63 6.78
N LYS A 50 4.90 -9.58 7.63
CA LYS A 50 5.49 -10.92 7.66
C LYS A 50 4.67 -11.96 6.89
N SER A 51 3.37 -11.73 6.71
CA SER A 51 2.43 -12.65 6.06
C SER A 51 2.10 -12.31 4.61
N SER A 52 2.52 -11.14 4.11
CA SER A 52 2.52 -10.91 2.66
C SER A 52 3.69 -11.67 2.06
N ASN A 53 3.40 -12.58 1.13
CA ASN A 53 4.41 -13.35 0.39
C ASN A 53 5.49 -12.48 -0.30
N ALA A 54 5.34 -11.15 -0.32
CA ALA A 54 6.31 -10.21 -0.88
C ALA A 54 7.52 -9.95 0.04
N ILE A 55 7.38 -9.99 1.38
CA ILE A 55 8.48 -9.65 2.30
C ILE A 55 9.18 -10.87 2.88
N SER A 56 8.51 -12.03 2.98
CA SER A 56 9.18 -13.29 3.32
C SER A 56 10.27 -13.67 2.32
N ILE A 57 10.24 -13.11 1.09
CA ILE A 57 11.26 -13.28 0.06
C ILE A 57 12.60 -12.60 0.46
N ILE A 58 12.59 -11.60 1.34
CA ILE A 58 13.79 -10.77 1.61
C ILE A 58 14.52 -11.21 2.89
N SER A 59 13.80 -11.81 3.85
CA SER A 59 14.42 -12.32 5.08
C SER A 59 15.28 -13.57 4.85
N THR A 60 15.05 -14.29 3.77
CA THR A 60 15.85 -15.44 3.36
C THR A 60 16.62 -15.10 2.11
N GLY A 61 17.79 -14.49 2.31
CA GLY A 61 18.90 -14.75 1.41
C GLY A 61 19.02 -16.27 1.26
N ILE A 62 18.91 -16.75 0.02
CA ILE A 62 18.99 -18.17 -0.36
C ILE A 62 17.84 -19.01 0.21
N LYS A 63 16.78 -19.18 -0.58
CA LYS A 63 16.02 -20.44 -0.69
C LYS A 63 15.08 -20.37 -1.89
N SER A 64 15.70 -20.61 -3.04
CA SER A 64 15.12 -21.23 -4.22
C SER A 64 14.34 -22.48 -3.78
N THR A 65 13.01 -22.40 -3.66
CA THR A 65 12.04 -23.47 -3.92
C THR A 65 10.61 -23.02 -3.60
N ALA A 66 9.69 -23.30 -4.53
CA ALA A 66 8.24 -23.47 -4.34
C ALA A 66 7.25 -22.28 -4.37
N LEU A 67 7.58 -21.10 -4.92
CA LEU A 67 6.57 -20.15 -5.48
C LEU A 67 7.13 -19.37 -6.68
N GLY A 68 7.67 -20.11 -7.64
CA GLY A 68 8.41 -19.57 -8.77
C GLY A 68 7.61 -18.62 -9.66
N ILE A 69 8.03 -17.35 -9.71
CA ILE A 69 8.09 -16.54 -10.94
C ILE A 69 9.37 -15.70 -10.86
N VAL A 70 10.48 -16.30 -11.28
CA VAL A 70 11.69 -15.56 -11.71
C VAL A 70 12.10 -16.21 -13.03
N GLY A 71 11.84 -15.53 -14.14
CA GLY A 71 12.15 -16.02 -15.49
C GLY A 71 11.17 -15.57 -16.59
N VAL A 72 9.99 -15.06 -16.23
CA VAL A 72 9.04 -14.45 -17.18
C VAL A 72 9.12 -12.93 -17.01
N GLY A 73 9.02 -12.18 -18.11
CA GLY A 73 9.12 -10.71 -18.12
C GLY A 73 8.16 -9.99 -17.17
N MET A 74 8.22 -8.66 -17.17
CA MET A 74 7.34 -7.79 -16.38
C MET A 74 5.88 -8.29 -16.45
N PRO A 75 5.20 -8.52 -15.29
CA PRO A 75 3.77 -8.83 -15.32
C PRO A 75 3.04 -7.68 -16.02
N ASP A 76 1.95 -8.00 -16.73
CA ASP A 76 1.16 -6.96 -17.40
C ASP A 76 0.82 -5.84 -16.40
N ILE A 77 0.92 -4.58 -16.83
CA ILE A 77 0.81 -3.39 -15.96
C ILE A 77 -0.45 -3.44 -15.08
N PRO A 78 -1.63 -3.83 -15.58
CA PRO A 78 -2.83 -3.98 -14.75
C PRO A 78 -2.67 -5.02 -13.64
N ILE A 79 -2.01 -6.15 -13.90
CA ILE A 79 -1.77 -7.21 -12.90
C ILE A 79 -0.84 -6.67 -11.80
N PHE A 80 0.19 -5.92 -12.18
CA PHE A 80 1.10 -5.31 -11.21
C PHE A 80 0.39 -4.28 -10.32
N ILE A 81 -0.46 -3.44 -10.90
CA ILE A 81 -1.27 -2.46 -10.15
C ILE A 81 -2.23 -3.20 -9.20
N ALA A 82 -2.93 -4.24 -9.66
CA ALA A 82 -3.80 -5.04 -8.82
C ALA A 82 -3.06 -5.64 -7.61
N GLU A 83 -1.83 -6.12 -7.81
CA GLU A 83 -1.02 -6.66 -6.72
C GLU A 83 -0.63 -5.58 -5.69
N ILE A 84 -0.29 -4.36 -6.15
CA ILE A 84 -0.05 -3.21 -5.26
C ILE A 84 -1.29 -2.92 -4.41
N LEU A 85 -2.45 -2.81 -5.06
CA LEU A 85 -3.72 -2.54 -4.37
C LEU A 85 -4.04 -3.63 -3.36
N ARG A 86 -3.83 -4.90 -3.73
CA ARG A 86 -4.04 -6.05 -2.84
C ARG A 86 -3.21 -5.94 -1.57
N VAL A 87 -1.93 -5.59 -1.68
CA VAL A 87 -1.03 -5.43 -0.51
C VAL A 87 -1.50 -4.29 0.40
N ILE A 88 -1.83 -3.14 -0.17
CA ILE A 88 -2.26 -1.96 0.60
C ILE A 88 -3.59 -2.24 1.29
N CYS A 89 -4.57 -2.81 0.58
CA CYS A 89 -5.90 -3.12 1.11
C CYS A 89 -5.87 -4.17 2.22
N LYS A 90 -5.07 -5.24 2.06
CA LYS A 90 -4.86 -6.21 3.14
C LYS A 90 -4.25 -5.56 4.39
N THR A 91 -3.31 -4.64 4.19
CA THR A 91 -2.68 -3.89 5.29
C THR A 91 -3.70 -3.00 6.00
N ALA A 92 -4.56 -2.31 5.25
CA ALA A 92 -5.66 -1.53 5.80
C ALA A 92 -6.54 -2.39 6.74
N LEU A 93 -6.98 -3.56 6.25
CA LEU A 93 -7.83 -4.49 7.01
C LEU A 93 -7.11 -5.07 8.23
N SER A 94 -5.82 -5.37 8.16
CA SER A 94 -5.03 -5.85 9.30
C SER A 94 -4.91 -4.83 10.43
N TYR A 95 -5.07 -3.54 10.13
CA TYR A 95 -5.19 -2.46 11.11
C TYR A 95 -6.66 -2.05 11.37
N GLY A 96 -7.61 -2.80 10.82
CA GLY A 96 -9.04 -2.64 11.01
C GLY A 96 -9.68 -1.52 10.21
N TYR A 97 -9.02 -1.01 9.17
CA TYR A 97 -9.57 0.01 8.26
C TYR A 97 -10.27 -0.64 7.06
N ARG A 98 -11.47 -0.15 6.79
CA ARG A 98 -12.27 -0.46 5.61
C ARG A 98 -11.97 0.56 4.51
N TYR A 99 -11.88 0.12 3.27
CA TYR A 99 -11.37 0.93 2.15
C TYR A 99 -12.35 1.13 1.01
N GLU A 100 -13.60 0.71 1.20
CA GLU A 100 -14.65 0.79 0.18
C GLU A 100 -15.14 2.23 -0.07
N ASN A 101 -14.80 3.19 0.80
CA ASN A 101 -15.21 4.58 0.65
C ASN A 101 -14.15 5.44 -0.05
N ASP A 102 -14.60 6.46 -0.77
CA ASP A 102 -13.73 7.35 -1.56
C ASP A 102 -12.67 8.08 -0.72
N ARG A 103 -12.97 8.37 0.55
CA ARG A 103 -12.01 9.02 1.45
C ARG A 103 -10.82 8.11 1.73
N GLU A 104 -11.07 6.81 1.92
CA GLU A 104 -10.02 5.81 2.08
C GLU A 104 -9.32 5.50 0.75
N LYS A 105 -10.03 5.52 -0.39
CA LYS A 105 -9.40 5.44 -1.72
C LYS A 105 -8.38 6.56 -1.93
N ILE A 106 -8.71 7.81 -1.58
CA ILE A 106 -7.79 8.95 -1.57
C ILE A 106 -6.57 8.66 -0.67
N TYR A 107 -6.78 8.06 0.50
CA TYR A 107 -5.69 7.69 1.38
C TYR A 107 -4.77 6.62 0.78
N ILE A 108 -5.33 5.57 0.17
CA ILE A 108 -4.58 4.52 -0.54
C ILE A 108 -3.73 5.14 -1.66
N LEU A 109 -4.30 6.02 -2.48
CA LEU A 109 -3.58 6.72 -3.54
C LEU A 109 -2.43 7.57 -2.97
N SER A 110 -2.64 8.25 -1.84
CA SER A 110 -1.57 9.01 -1.19
C SER A 110 -0.43 8.11 -0.69
N ILE A 111 -0.75 6.91 -0.18
CA ILE A 111 0.25 5.91 0.22
C ILE A 111 1.06 5.44 -0.99
N ILE A 112 0.41 5.20 -2.13
CA ILE A 112 1.08 4.83 -3.38
C ILE A 112 2.07 5.93 -3.77
N ALA A 113 1.62 7.20 -3.82
CA ALA A 113 2.48 8.34 -4.13
C ALA A 113 3.67 8.46 -3.15
N PHE A 114 3.42 8.32 -1.84
CA PHE A 114 4.46 8.33 -0.81
C PHE A 114 5.50 7.22 -1.00
N SER A 115 5.05 6.02 -1.37
CA SER A 115 5.90 4.83 -1.46
C SER A 115 6.86 4.91 -2.63
N ILE A 116 6.43 5.44 -3.78
CA ILE A 116 7.23 5.51 -5.02
C ILE A 116 8.05 6.79 -5.17
N SER A 117 7.89 7.74 -4.25
CA SER A 117 8.59 9.02 -4.28
C SER A 117 9.88 8.99 -3.46
N TYR A 118 10.84 9.85 -3.82
CA TYR A 118 12.12 10.00 -3.13
C TYR A 118 12.41 11.49 -2.87
N GLY A 119 13.37 11.80 -1.99
CA GLY A 119 13.75 13.18 -1.68
C GLY A 119 12.59 14.03 -1.14
N GLU A 120 12.49 15.27 -1.62
CA GLU A 120 11.47 16.24 -1.19
C GLU A 120 10.04 15.79 -1.48
N ASP A 121 9.80 15.14 -2.63
CA ASP A 121 8.49 14.59 -2.98
C ASP A 121 8.03 13.56 -1.95
N ARG A 122 8.94 12.71 -1.46
CA ARG A 122 8.61 11.73 -0.42
C ARG A 122 8.17 12.40 0.87
N VAL A 123 8.81 13.50 1.26
CA VAL A 123 8.43 14.29 2.44
C VAL A 123 7.05 14.92 2.25
N LEU A 124 6.82 15.50 1.07
CA LEU A 124 5.54 16.09 0.69
C LEU A 124 4.39 15.07 0.76
N TYR A 125 4.53 13.93 0.09
CA TYR A 125 3.48 12.90 0.11
C TYR A 125 3.35 12.24 1.47
N SER A 126 4.44 12.11 2.24
CA SER A 126 4.34 11.65 3.62
C SER A 126 3.44 12.57 4.45
N LYS A 127 3.63 13.89 4.33
CA LYS A 127 2.77 14.88 5.00
C LYS A 127 1.32 14.81 4.50
N LEU A 128 1.13 14.71 3.18
CA LEU A 128 -0.20 14.56 2.58
C LEU A 128 -0.94 13.34 3.13
N CYS A 129 -0.29 12.17 3.24
CA CYS A 129 -0.89 10.99 3.87
C CYS A 129 -1.34 11.29 5.31
N ASP A 130 -0.49 11.96 6.10
CA ASP A 130 -0.79 12.23 7.49
C ASP A 130 -1.97 13.23 7.63
N ASP A 131 -2.03 14.23 6.76
CA ASP A 131 -3.12 15.21 6.69
C ASP A 131 -4.44 14.54 6.26
N ILE A 132 -4.42 13.69 5.22
CA ILE A 132 -5.59 12.92 4.77
C ILE A 132 -6.08 12.00 5.91
N ALA A 133 -5.19 11.23 6.54
CA ALA A 133 -5.55 10.35 7.65
C ALA A 133 -6.25 11.12 8.78
N LYS A 134 -5.69 12.28 9.16
CA LYS A 134 -6.28 13.18 10.15
C LYS A 134 -7.66 13.67 9.72
N CYS A 135 -7.83 14.09 8.46
CA CYS A 135 -9.12 14.52 7.94
C CYS A 135 -10.16 13.38 8.00
N ILE A 136 -9.77 12.16 7.63
CA ILE A 136 -10.66 10.99 7.65
C ILE A 136 -11.13 10.71 9.08
N ASP A 137 -10.19 10.52 10.00
CA ASP A 137 -10.50 10.09 11.37
C ASP A 137 -11.20 11.18 12.20
N ASN A 138 -10.92 12.47 11.93
CA ASN A 138 -11.64 13.59 12.55
C ASN A 138 -12.94 13.97 11.84
N LYS A 139 -13.33 13.27 10.76
CA LYS A 139 -14.54 13.57 9.97
C LYS A 139 -14.58 15.02 9.43
N THR A 140 -13.43 15.53 8.98
CA THR A 140 -13.30 16.87 8.37
C THR A 140 -12.99 16.77 6.89
N ASP A 141 -13.26 17.82 6.12
CA ASP A 141 -13.10 17.78 4.67
C ASP A 141 -11.65 17.52 4.23
N ILE A 142 -11.52 16.68 3.20
CA ILE A 142 -10.25 16.42 2.52
C ILE A 142 -10.14 17.43 1.38
N LYS A 143 -9.04 18.19 1.36
CA LYS A 143 -8.84 19.29 0.40
C LYS A 143 -8.49 18.84 -1.03
N VAL A 144 -8.34 17.54 -1.26
CA VAL A 144 -7.95 16.96 -2.54
C VAL A 144 -9.03 15.99 -2.97
N SER A 145 -9.46 16.06 -4.22
CA SER A 145 -10.46 15.14 -4.75
C SER A 145 -9.86 13.77 -5.09
N LEU A 146 -10.72 12.76 -5.20
CA LEU A 146 -10.31 11.43 -5.66
C LEU A 146 -9.67 11.50 -7.05
N LYS A 147 -10.34 12.20 -7.98
CA LYS A 147 -9.87 12.38 -9.36
C LYS A 147 -8.48 13.03 -9.44
N ASP A 148 -8.23 14.09 -8.66
CA ASP A 148 -6.92 14.75 -8.65
C ASP A 148 -5.82 13.78 -8.17
N MET A 149 -6.14 12.93 -7.20
CA MET A 149 -5.20 11.92 -6.70
C MET A 149 -4.95 10.81 -7.70
N GLU A 150 -5.98 10.36 -8.42
CA GLU A 150 -5.84 9.34 -9.48
C GLU A 150 -4.98 9.86 -10.64
N GLU A 151 -5.27 11.07 -11.14
CA GLU A 151 -4.47 11.73 -12.18
C GLU A 151 -3.00 11.87 -11.74
N LYS A 152 -2.78 12.33 -10.51
CA LYS A 152 -1.43 12.52 -9.97
C LYS A 152 -0.67 11.21 -9.77
N VAL A 153 -1.30 10.20 -9.17
CA VAL A 153 -0.68 8.90 -8.91
C VAL A 153 -0.40 8.15 -10.20
N SER A 154 -1.33 8.20 -11.17
CA SER A 154 -1.14 7.58 -12.48
C SER A 154 0.08 8.15 -13.20
N GLY A 155 0.31 9.47 -13.15
CA GLY A 155 1.49 10.11 -13.72
C GLY A 155 2.80 9.68 -13.06
N ILE A 156 2.83 9.59 -11.73
CA ILE A 156 4.03 9.16 -10.99
C ILE A 156 4.32 7.67 -11.25
N LEU A 157 3.28 6.82 -11.22
CA LEU A 157 3.39 5.41 -11.55
C LEU A 157 3.84 5.20 -12.99
N ALA A 158 3.26 5.90 -13.97
CA ALA A 158 3.69 5.81 -15.36
C ALA A 158 5.17 6.21 -15.52
N LYS A 159 5.60 7.29 -14.87
CA LYS A 159 7.01 7.71 -14.89
C LYS A 159 7.93 6.66 -14.26
N ARG A 160 7.50 6.02 -13.18
CA ARG A 160 8.28 5.02 -12.44
C ARG A 160 8.29 3.64 -13.12
N ILE A 161 7.15 3.23 -13.67
CA ILE A 161 6.91 1.93 -14.34
C ILE A 161 7.40 1.94 -15.79
N CYS A 162 7.26 3.06 -16.51
CA CYS A 162 7.67 3.12 -17.91
C CYS A 162 9.10 3.66 -18.11
N GLY A 163 9.81 3.96 -17.01
CA GLY A 163 11.25 4.22 -17.02
C GLY A 163 11.72 5.18 -18.10
N VAL A 164 10.96 6.26 -18.36
CA VAL A 164 11.27 7.17 -19.47
C VAL A 164 12.59 7.88 -19.18
N LYS A 165 13.62 7.55 -19.96
CA LYS A 165 14.84 8.35 -20.03
C LYS A 165 14.77 9.21 -21.28
N VAL A 166 14.88 10.52 -21.10
CA VAL A 166 15.09 11.45 -22.22
C VAL A 166 16.60 11.56 -22.43
N VAL A 167 17.09 11.04 -23.56
CA VAL A 167 18.47 11.23 -24.00
C VAL A 167 18.40 12.07 -25.28
N GLN A 168 18.92 13.30 -25.24
CA GLN A 168 19.00 14.20 -26.40
C GLN A 168 17.67 14.44 -27.15
N GLY A 169 16.57 14.66 -26.41
CA GLY A 169 15.27 15.01 -26.99
C GLY A 169 14.45 13.81 -27.52
N ILE A 170 14.99 12.60 -27.47
CA ILE A 170 14.25 11.37 -27.79
C ILE A 170 13.74 10.74 -26.50
N MET A 171 12.44 10.44 -26.46
CA MET A 171 11.80 9.72 -25.37
C MET A 171 12.09 8.22 -25.55
N ILE A 172 13.02 7.67 -24.76
CA ILE A 172 13.32 6.24 -24.78
C ILE A 172 12.49 5.55 -23.69
N LEU A 173 11.52 4.73 -24.11
CA LEU A 173 10.82 3.79 -23.25
C LEU A 173 11.78 2.66 -22.90
N GLY A 174 12.44 2.76 -21.75
CA GLY A 174 13.23 1.67 -21.21
C GLY A 174 12.31 0.63 -20.60
N ALA A 175 12.19 -0.56 -21.21
CA ALA A 175 11.56 -1.70 -20.58
C ALA A 175 12.18 -1.90 -19.18
N LEU A 176 11.38 -1.79 -18.13
CA LEU A 176 11.87 -2.00 -16.76
C LEU A 176 12.46 -3.40 -16.65
N SER A 177 13.74 -3.46 -16.28
CA SER A 177 14.39 -4.72 -15.95
C SER A 177 13.71 -5.33 -14.71
N SER A 178 13.54 -6.65 -14.71
CA SER A 178 12.79 -7.42 -13.71
C SER A 178 13.21 -7.20 -12.24
N VAL A 179 14.39 -6.61 -11.99
CA VAL A 179 14.93 -6.32 -10.64
C VAL A 179 14.25 -5.11 -9.98
N SER A 180 13.81 -4.13 -10.78
CA SER A 180 13.15 -2.91 -10.27
C SER A 180 11.77 -3.18 -9.65
N ASN A 181 11.04 -4.18 -10.16
CA ASN A 181 9.69 -4.54 -9.72
C ASN A 181 9.65 -5.03 -8.25
N VAL A 182 10.69 -5.74 -7.80
CA VAL A 182 10.80 -6.19 -6.40
C VAL A 182 10.98 -5.00 -5.46
N SER A 183 11.79 -4.00 -5.84
CA SER A 183 11.99 -2.79 -5.04
C SER A 183 10.71 -1.97 -4.90
N ILE A 184 9.94 -1.81 -6.00
CA ILE A 184 8.68 -1.05 -5.97
C ILE A 184 7.67 -1.74 -5.06
N MET A 185 7.50 -3.05 -5.16
CA MET A 185 6.56 -3.78 -4.31
C MET A 185 6.95 -3.68 -2.82
N ASN A 186 8.24 -3.70 -2.51
CA ASN A 186 8.74 -3.51 -1.15
C ASN A 186 8.45 -2.12 -0.61
N ASP A 187 8.70 -1.10 -1.43
CA ASP A 187 8.41 0.29 -1.08
C ASP A 187 6.91 0.48 -0.81
N MET A 188 6.03 -0.12 -1.63
CA MET A 188 4.56 -0.08 -1.45
C MET A 188 4.13 -0.78 -0.15
N SER A 189 4.63 -1.98 0.09
CA SER A 189 4.31 -2.77 1.28
C SER A 189 4.78 -2.05 2.56
N TYR A 190 6.01 -1.53 2.54
CA TYR A 190 6.58 -0.78 3.65
C TYR A 190 5.83 0.54 3.89
N GLY A 191 5.52 1.27 2.82
CA GLY A 191 4.79 2.53 2.90
C GLY A 191 3.38 2.36 3.47
N ALA A 192 2.66 1.34 3.00
CA ALA A 192 1.34 0.97 3.53
C ALA A 192 1.41 0.61 5.02
N PHE A 193 2.34 -0.28 5.39
CA PHE A 193 2.56 -0.63 6.79
C PHE A 193 2.84 0.60 7.64
N LEU A 194 3.79 1.44 7.23
CA LEU A 194 4.19 2.61 8.00
C LEU A 194 3.03 3.56 8.25
N LYS A 195 2.24 3.84 7.20
CA LYS A 195 1.15 4.81 7.24
C LYS A 195 -0.07 4.27 7.99
N TYR A 196 -0.50 3.04 7.73
CA TYR A 196 -1.60 2.43 8.47
C TYR A 196 -1.25 2.17 9.93
N LYS A 197 -0.01 1.75 10.24
CA LYS A 197 0.45 1.61 11.62
C LYS A 197 0.41 2.95 12.35
N LYS A 198 0.99 4.01 11.76
CA LYS A 198 0.96 5.35 12.36
C LYS A 198 -0.46 5.81 12.65
N ARG A 199 -1.36 5.67 11.67
CA ARG A 199 -2.77 6.02 11.80
C ARG A 199 -3.47 5.19 12.89
N PHE A 200 -3.27 3.88 12.89
CA PHE A 200 -3.76 2.95 13.92
C PHE A 200 -3.35 3.35 15.34
N LEU A 201 -2.06 3.62 15.54
CA LEU A 201 -1.53 4.06 16.83
C LEU A 201 -2.21 5.37 17.28
N ASN A 202 -2.40 6.32 16.38
CA ASN A 202 -2.94 7.64 16.71
C ASN A 202 -4.46 7.65 16.95
N TYR A 203 -5.24 6.81 16.26
CA TYR A 203 -6.71 6.96 16.21
C TYR A 203 -7.51 5.72 16.61
N LYS A 204 -6.92 4.52 16.68
CA LYS A 204 -7.64 3.27 16.99
C LYS A 204 -7.11 2.48 18.17
N LEU A 205 -5.83 2.67 18.51
CA LEU A 205 -5.19 2.00 19.63
C LEU A 205 -5.18 2.88 20.87
N LEU A 206 -4.81 4.14 20.68
CA LEU A 206 -4.95 5.17 21.70
C LEU A 206 -6.35 5.75 21.56
N ASP A 207 -7.36 5.06 22.07
CA ASP A 207 -8.67 5.69 22.32
C ASP A 207 -8.41 6.87 23.27
N LYS A 208 -8.25 8.07 22.71
CA LYS A 208 -8.40 9.30 23.46
C LYS A 208 -9.88 9.42 23.74
N LYS A 209 -10.30 8.88 24.89
CA LYS A 209 -11.56 9.26 25.52
C LYS A 209 -11.63 10.78 25.65
#